data_AF-A0A4Q7KGD5-F1
#
_entry.id   AF-A0A4Q7KGD5-F1
#
_cell.length_a   1.000
_cell.length_b   1.000
_cell.length_c   1.000
_cell.angle_alpha   90.00
_cell.angle_beta   90.00
_cell.angle_gamma   90.00
#
_symmetry.space_group_name_H-M   'P 1'
#
loop_
_entity.id
_entity.type
_entity.pdbx_description
1 polymer ?
#
loop_
_entity_poly.entity_id
_entity_poly.type
_entity_poly.pdbx_seq_one_letter_code
_entity_poly.pdbx_strand_id
1 'polypeptide(L)'
;MPTISEDARQLLRYNLYEHLDEAEFLATKTADWTDDDADTARDLIPDLINVIRGVLVEHSTPAASTCPACRVPWPCPTLSTVHRLIKDPDNKLVTIRARAVEQRLSA
;
A
#
# COMPACT_ATOMS: atom_id res chain seq x y z
N MET A 1 7.15 30.24 2.03
CA MET A 1 7.43 28.87 1.58
C MET A 1 6.84 27.93 2.61
N PRO A 2 6.03 26.95 2.21
CA PRO A 2 5.60 25.89 3.12
C PRO A 2 6.81 25.20 3.76
N THR A 3 6.65 24.74 5.00
CA THR A 3 7.68 23.94 5.66
C THR A 3 7.71 22.57 5.00
N ILE A 4 8.85 21.89 5.02
CA ILE A 4 8.98 20.50 4.51
C ILE A 4 7.86 19.60 5.08
N SER A 5 7.42 19.85 6.32
CA SER A 5 6.31 19.14 6.95
C SER A 5 4.93 19.46 6.36
N GLU A 6 4.68 20.71 5.95
CA GLU A 6 3.43 21.12 5.31
C GLU A 6 3.37 20.64 3.85
N ASP A 7 4.50 20.71 3.13
CA ASP A 7 4.62 20.15 1.77
C ASP A 7 4.47 18.63 1.79
N ALA A 8 5.13 17.92 2.70
CA ALA A 8 4.98 16.48 2.84
C ALA A 8 3.52 16.10 3.18
N ARG A 9 2.86 16.87 4.07
CA ARG A 9 1.45 16.66 4.40
C ARG A 9 0.53 16.91 3.20
N GLN A 10 0.83 17.94 2.40
CA GLN A 10 0.05 18.29 1.22
C GLN A 10 0.22 17.25 0.11
N LEU A 11 1.45 16.80 -0.17
CA LEU A 11 1.75 15.74 -1.14
C LEU A 11 1.14 14.40 -0.72
N LEU A 12 1.32 13.97 0.53
CA LEU A 12 0.82 12.68 1.01
C LEU A 12 -0.70 12.66 1.16
N ARG A 13 -1.33 13.81 1.41
CA ARG A 13 -2.78 13.86 1.56
C ARG A 13 -3.44 14.12 0.21
N TYR A 14 -3.11 15.19 -0.49
CA TYR A 14 -3.88 15.55 -1.68
C TYR A 14 -3.45 14.72 -2.88
N ASN A 15 -2.14 14.62 -3.16
CA ASN A 15 -1.69 13.97 -4.39
C ASN A 15 -1.79 12.44 -4.30
N LEU A 16 -1.47 11.84 -3.15
CA LEU A 16 -1.61 10.39 -3.02
C LEU A 16 -3.08 9.96 -3.05
N TYR A 17 -4.00 10.68 -2.39
CA TYR A 17 -5.43 10.35 -2.49
C TYR A 17 -5.94 10.57 -3.92
N GLU A 18 -5.55 11.64 -4.59
CA GLU A 18 -5.91 11.87 -6.00
C GLU A 18 -5.42 10.73 -6.91
N HIS A 19 -4.16 10.29 -6.78
CA HIS A 19 -3.64 9.16 -7.54
C HIS A 19 -4.35 7.83 -7.22
N LEU A 20 -4.74 7.61 -5.96
CA LEU A 20 -5.48 6.41 -5.56
C LEU A 20 -6.92 6.45 -6.05
N ASP A 21 -7.57 7.61 -6.03
CA ASP A 21 -8.94 7.81 -6.52
C ASP A 21 -8.99 7.63 -8.04
N GLU A 22 -8.01 8.15 -8.77
CA GLU A 22 -7.86 7.94 -10.22
C GLU A 22 -7.63 6.46 -10.55
N ALA A 23 -6.75 5.78 -9.79
CA ALA A 23 -6.52 4.35 -9.94
C ALA A 23 -7.79 3.54 -9.64
N GLU A 24 -8.54 3.89 -8.60
CA GLU A 24 -9.82 3.26 -8.27
C GLU A 24 -10.86 3.50 -9.36
N PHE A 25 -10.96 4.72 -9.88
CA PHE A 25 -11.86 5.05 -10.98
C PHE A 25 -11.54 4.22 -12.23
N LEU A 26 -10.27 4.13 -12.62
CA LEU A 26 -9.84 3.31 -13.75
C LEU A 26 -10.13 1.82 -13.51
N ALA A 27 -9.96 1.34 -12.27
CA ALA A 27 -10.20 -0.04 -11.93
C ALA A 27 -11.69 -0.43 -11.87
N THR A 28 -12.56 0.53 -11.54
CA THR A 28 -14.00 0.32 -11.31
C THR A 28 -14.89 0.83 -12.44
N LYS A 29 -14.29 1.40 -13.49
CA LYS A 29 -15.04 1.89 -14.65
C LYS A 29 -15.91 0.77 -15.23
N THR A 30 -17.13 1.13 -15.62
CA THR A 30 -18.13 0.19 -16.15
C THR A 30 -17.90 -0.19 -17.61
N ALA A 31 -17.00 0.52 -18.30
CA ALA A 31 -16.55 0.17 -19.64
C ALA A 31 -15.53 -0.97 -19.58
N ASP A 32 -15.47 -1.78 -20.64
CA ASP A 32 -14.45 -2.82 -20.78
C ASP A 32 -13.05 -2.22 -20.65
N TRP A 33 -12.16 -2.95 -19.98
CA TRP A 33 -10.75 -2.58 -19.93
C TRP A 33 -10.14 -2.73 -21.33
N THR A 34 -9.45 -1.68 -21.76
CA THR A 34 -8.58 -1.71 -22.94
C THR A 34 -7.26 -2.40 -22.58
N ASP A 35 -6.48 -2.75 -23.60
CA ASP A 35 -5.12 -3.28 -23.40
C ASP A 35 -4.24 -2.28 -22.62
N ASP A 36 -4.39 -0.98 -22.90
CA ASP A 36 -3.68 0.09 -22.19
C ASP A 36 -4.05 0.16 -20.69
N ASP A 37 -5.30 -0.13 -20.33
CA ASP A 37 -5.71 -0.20 -18.92
C ASP A 37 -5.08 -1.40 -18.21
N ALA A 38 -5.02 -2.55 -18.90
CA ALA A 38 -4.41 -3.75 -18.37
C ALA A 38 -2.89 -3.57 -18.17
N ASP A 39 -2.22 -2.90 -19.12
CA ASP A 39 -0.80 -2.57 -19.01
C ASP A 39 -0.54 -1.56 -17.89
N THR A 40 -1.36 -0.50 -17.80
CA THR A 40 -1.29 0.48 -16.72
C THR A 40 -1.48 -0.19 -15.34
N ALA A 41 -2.44 -1.10 -15.21
CA ALA A 41 -2.66 -1.84 -13.97
C ALA A 41 -1.49 -2.78 -13.62
N ARG A 42 -0.87 -3.41 -14.63
CA ARG A 42 0.32 -4.27 -14.45
C ARG A 42 1.51 -3.48 -13.89
N ASP A 43 1.69 -2.23 -14.30
CA ASP A 43 2.77 -1.37 -13.84
C ASP A 43 2.47 -0.70 -12.48
N LEU A 44 1.21 -0.30 -12.27
CA LEU A 44 0.77 0.34 -11.02
C LEU A 44 0.93 -0.58 -9.80
N ILE A 45 0.66 -1.89 -9.95
CA ILE A 45 0.74 -2.84 -8.83
C ILE A 45 2.16 -2.90 -8.22
N PRO A 46 3.24 -3.11 -8.99
CA PRO A 46 4.62 -3.00 -8.53
C PRO A 46 4.94 -1.68 -7.81
N ASP A 47 4.45 -0.55 -8.33
CA ASP A 47 4.71 0.77 -7.75
C ASP A 47 4.03 0.93 -6.38
N LEU A 48 2.76 0.54 -6.27
CA LEU A 48 2.04 0.52 -4.98
C LEU A 48 2.73 -0.40 -3.97
N ILE A 49 3.22 -1.57 -4.41
CA ILE A 49 4.00 -2.48 -3.56
C ILE A 49 5.29 -1.80 -3.08
N ASN A 50 6.01 -1.08 -3.95
CA ASN A 50 7.24 -0.38 -3.60
C ASN A 50 6.99 0.74 -2.59
N VAL A 51 5.93 1.53 -2.77
CA VAL A 51 5.51 2.56 -1.82
C VAL A 51 5.24 1.96 -0.44
N ILE A 52 4.45 0.89 -0.37
CA ILE A 52 4.12 0.22 0.90
C ILE A 52 5.39 -0.37 1.54
N ARG A 53 6.27 -1.00 0.76
CA ARG A 53 7.55 -1.54 1.25
C ARG A 53 8.45 -0.44 1.81
N GLY A 54 8.53 0.71 1.15
CA GLY A 54 9.25 1.88 1.65
C GLY A 54 8.77 2.30 3.04
N VAL A 55 7.45 2.47 3.19
CA VAL A 55 6.83 2.79 4.49
C VAL A 55 7.16 1.72 5.55
N LEU A 56 7.08 0.43 5.20
CA LEU A 56 7.40 -0.63 6.15
C LEU A 56 8.88 -0.63 6.56
N VAL A 57 9.80 -0.36 5.64
CA VAL A 57 11.24 -0.25 5.93
C VAL A 57 11.51 0.90 6.91
N GLU A 58 10.89 2.06 6.70
CA GLU A 58 11.06 3.22 7.59
C GLU A 58 10.54 2.98 9.01
N HIS A 59 9.53 2.13 9.17
CA HIS A 59 8.93 1.84 10.46
C HIS A 59 9.48 0.58 11.15
N SER A 60 10.20 -0.28 10.42
CA SER A 60 10.66 -1.58 10.90
C SER A 60 12.07 -1.53 11.48
N THR A 61 12.23 -2.12 12.66
CA THR A 61 13.53 -2.47 13.22
C THR A 61 13.34 -3.71 14.10
N PRO A 62 14.03 -4.83 13.82
CA PRO A 62 13.79 -6.10 14.52
C PRO A 62 14.09 -6.08 16.03
N ALA A 63 14.80 -5.06 16.53
CA ALA A 63 15.38 -5.07 17.88
C ALA A 63 15.14 -3.79 18.70
N ALA A 64 14.41 -2.80 18.18
CA ALA A 64 14.17 -1.58 18.94
C ALA A 64 12.89 -1.66 19.76
N SER A 65 12.96 -1.13 20.98
CA SER A 65 11.78 -0.84 21.81
C SER A 65 10.95 0.33 21.26
N THR A 66 11.47 1.08 20.28
CA THR A 66 10.90 2.33 19.78
C THR A 66 11.00 2.38 18.26
N CYS A 67 9.93 2.79 17.59
CA CYS A 67 9.88 2.94 16.14
C CYS A 67 10.79 4.10 15.67
N PRO A 68 11.65 3.88 14.65
CA PRO A 68 12.60 4.89 14.18
C PRO A 68 11.92 6.07 13.48
N ALA A 69 10.83 5.82 12.75
CA ALA A 69 10.03 6.88 12.12
C ALA A 69 9.16 7.65 13.13
N CYS A 70 8.35 6.93 13.93
CA CYS A 70 7.36 7.56 14.80
C CYS A 70 7.91 8.03 16.16
N ARG A 71 9.07 7.51 16.60
CA ARG A 71 9.66 7.75 17.93
C ARG A 71 8.76 7.37 19.12
N VAL A 72 7.84 6.44 18.90
CA VAL A 72 6.93 5.86 19.93
C VAL A 72 7.27 4.38 20.19
N PRO A 73 6.82 3.77 21.30
CA PRO A 73 7.04 2.35 21.55
C PRO A 73 6.61 1.46 20.37
N TRP A 74 7.43 0.46 20.08
CA TRP A 74 7.17 -0.50 19.01
C TRP A 74 6.27 -1.64 19.51
N PRO A 75 5.29 -2.13 18.73
CA PRO A 75 4.92 -1.70 17.38
C PRO A 75 4.17 -0.36 17.38
N CYS A 76 4.55 0.55 16.47
CA CYS A 76 3.90 1.84 16.34
C CYS A 76 2.47 1.71 15.76
N PRO A 77 1.61 2.75 15.91
CA PRO A 77 0.25 2.74 15.37
C PRO A 77 0.16 2.47 13.86
N THR A 78 1.13 2.93 13.06
CA THR A 78 1.18 2.68 11.61
C THR A 78 1.34 1.18 11.31
N LEU A 79 2.34 0.52 11.93
CA LEU A 79 2.55 -0.92 11.74
C LEU A 79 1.39 -1.75 12.28
N SER A 80 0.83 -1.36 13.43
CA SER A 80 -0.36 -2.00 13.98
C SER A 80 -1.56 -1.90 13.04
N THR A 81 -1.74 -0.76 12.39
CA THR A 81 -2.79 -0.57 11.37
C THR A 81 -2.57 -1.45 10.15
N VAL A 82 -1.35 -1.45 9.57
CA VAL A 82 -1.05 -2.32 8.43
C VAL A 82 -1.26 -3.78 8.79
N HIS A 83 -0.75 -4.23 9.93
CA HIS A 83 -0.92 -5.59 10.42
C HIS A 83 -2.40 -5.98 10.58
N ARG A 84 -3.26 -5.08 11.05
CA ARG A 84 -4.71 -5.31 11.11
C ARG A 84 -5.32 -5.44 9.72
N LEU A 85 -4.99 -4.54 8.80
CA LEU A 85 -5.55 -4.52 7.44
C LEU A 85 -5.15 -5.75 6.60
N ILE A 86 -3.96 -6.30 6.80
CA ILE A 86 -3.50 -7.53 6.10
C ILE A 86 -4.03 -8.82 6.74
N LYS A 87 -4.60 -8.75 7.94
CA LYS A 87 -5.25 -9.89 8.61
C LYS A 87 -6.74 -9.96 8.34
N ASP A 88 -7.30 -8.94 7.71
CA ASP A 88 -8.69 -8.89 7.31
C ASP A 88 -8.94 -9.91 6.18
N PRO A 89 -9.74 -10.96 6.40
CA PRO A 89 -9.99 -11.99 5.40
C PRO A 89 -10.80 -11.47 4.20
N ASP A 90 -11.54 -10.37 4.36
CA ASP A 90 -12.33 -9.76 3.29
C ASP A 90 -11.45 -8.88 2.37
N ASN A 91 -10.21 -8.61 2.76
CA ASN A 91 -9.25 -7.88 1.95
C ASN A 91 -8.81 -8.72 0.74
N LYS A 92 -9.01 -8.17 -0.46
CA LYS A 92 -8.63 -8.85 -1.72
C LYS A 92 -7.14 -9.22 -1.79
N LEU A 93 -6.26 -8.48 -1.13
CA LEU A 93 -4.84 -8.85 -1.01
C LEU A 93 -4.65 -10.21 -0.32
N VAL A 94 -5.44 -10.48 0.73
CA VAL A 94 -5.40 -11.76 1.46
C VAL A 94 -5.98 -12.89 0.60
N THR A 95 -7.06 -12.63 -0.13
CA THR A 95 -7.65 -13.60 -1.06
C THR A 95 -6.69 -13.97 -2.20
N ILE A 96 -6.03 -12.98 -2.82
CA ILE A 96 -5.05 -13.21 -3.90
C ILE A 96 -3.88 -14.06 -3.39
N ARG A 97 -3.37 -13.75 -2.19
CA ARG A 97 -2.30 -14.54 -1.56
C ARG A 97 -2.71 -15.99 -1.34
N ALA A 98 -3.91 -16.25 -0.85
CA ALA A 98 -4.41 -17.62 -0.63
C ALA A 98 -4.43 -18.42 -1.95
N ARG A 99 -5.00 -17.84 -3.01
CA ARG A 99 -5.04 -18.45 -4.35
C ARG A 99 -3.65 -18.72 -4.92
N ALA A 100 -2.71 -17.78 -4.76
CA ALA A 100 -1.34 -17.95 -5.24
C ALA A 100 -0.60 -19.08 -4.52
N VAL A 101 -0.87 -19.29 -3.23
CA VAL A 101 -0.33 -20.41 -2.46
C VAL A 101 -0.90 -21.74 -2.98
N GLU A 102 -2.21 -21.84 -3.17
CA GLU A 102 -2.87 -23.03 -3.70
C GLU A 102 -2.35 -23.43 -5.09
N GLN A 103 -2.16 -22.45 -5.98
CA GLN A 103 -1.62 -22.67 -7.32
C GLN A 103 -0.19 -23.23 -7.29
N ARG A 104 0.66 -22.71 -6.38
CA ARG A 104 2.04 -23.19 -6.22
C ARG A 104 2.15 -24.58 -5.62
N LEU A 105 1.16 -25.00 -4.82
CA LEU A 105 1.09 -26.35 -4.26
C LEU A 105 0.55 -27.38 -5.26
N SER A 106 -0.10 -26.90 -6.33
CA SER A 106 -0.71 -27.72 -7.38
C SER A 106 0.14 -27.82 -8.66
N ALA A 107 1.28 -27.12 -8.70
CA ALA A 107 2.24 -27.08 -9.79
C ALA A 107 3.49 -27.91 -9.44
#